data_AF-A0A0D2M8V1-F1
#
_entry.id   AF-A0A0D2M8V1-F1
#
_cell.length_a   1.000
_cell.length_b   1.000
_cell.length_c   1.000
_cell.angle_alpha   90.00
_cell.angle_beta   90.00
_cell.angle_gamma   90.00
#
_symmetry.space_group_name_H-M   'P 1'
#
loop_
_entity.id
_entity.type
_entity.pdbx_description
1 polymer ?
#
loop_
_entity_poly.entity_id
_entity_poly.type
_entity_poly.pdbx_seq_one_letter_code
_entity_poly.pdbx_strand_id
1 'polypeptide(L)'
;MITAAAIFNGLKAVTATLQLRDVCVLMGPLFAGNTAMVAYLFGKELNGTGTGLVAAALMGVVPGYVSRSVAGSFDNECIAIFALLATFYLFVRAVRLGSIASAVAAAGGCALWR
;
A
#
# COMPACT_ATOMS: atom_id res chain seq x y z
N MET A 1 14.71 5.27 1.06
CA MET A 1 13.74 4.51 0.23
C MET A 1 14.36 3.20 -0.24
N ILE A 2 14.47 2.22 0.66
CA ILE A 2 14.96 0.86 0.33
C ILE A 2 14.02 0.17 -0.67
N THR A 3 12.72 0.49 -0.61
CA THR A 3 11.69 0.06 -1.57
C THR A 3 11.99 0.46 -3.01
N ALA A 4 12.38 1.72 -3.26
CA ALA A 4 12.72 2.18 -4.61
C ALA A 4 13.93 1.45 -5.18
N ALA A 5 14.96 1.23 -4.35
CA ALA A 5 16.14 0.46 -4.73
C ALA A 5 15.82 -1.01 -5.00
N ALA A 6 14.95 -1.63 -4.19
CA ALA A 6 14.51 -3.01 -4.39
C ALA A 6 13.70 -3.16 -5.69
N ILE A 7 12.75 -2.26 -5.95
CA ILE A 7 11.97 -2.22 -7.19
C ILE A 7 12.90 -2.00 -8.39
N PHE A 8 13.83 -1.06 -8.31
CA PHE A 8 14.80 -0.80 -9.38
C PHE A 8 15.70 -2.01 -9.67
N ASN A 9 16.24 -2.67 -8.64
CA ASN A 9 17.07 -3.87 -8.83
C ASN A 9 16.28 -5.03 -9.43
N GLY A 10 15.01 -5.20 -9.04
CA GLY A 10 14.10 -6.19 -9.61
C GLY A 10 13.77 -5.91 -11.08
N LEU A 11 13.42 -4.67 -11.41
CA LEU A 11 13.14 -4.25 -12.80
C LEU A 11 14.38 -4.28 -13.68
N LYS A 12 15.56 -3.93 -13.14
CA LYS A 12 16.84 -4.00 -13.87
C LYS A 12 17.21 -5.44 -14.25
N ALA A 13 16.79 -6.44 -13.47
CA ALA A 13 17.00 -7.85 -13.79
C ALA A 13 16.11 -8.33 -14.97
N VAL A 14 14.98 -7.67 -15.22
CA VAL A 14 14.00 -8.05 -16.26
C VAL A 14 14.08 -7.15 -17.50
N THR A 15 14.47 -5.88 -17.35
CA THR A 15 14.51 -4.89 -18.44
C THR A 15 15.70 -3.96 -18.25
N ALA A 16 16.70 -4.08 -19.14
CA ALA A 16 18.04 -3.51 -18.96
C ALA A 16 18.15 -1.97 -19.15
N THR A 17 17.08 -1.27 -19.54
CA THR A 17 17.15 0.12 -20.02
C THR A 17 16.36 1.15 -19.18
N LEU A 18 15.92 0.80 -17.96
CA LEU A 18 15.20 1.73 -17.09
C LEU A 18 16.12 2.67 -16.33
N GLN A 19 15.79 3.96 -16.29
CA GLN A 19 16.47 4.93 -15.45
C GLN A 19 15.87 4.92 -14.04
N LEU A 20 16.70 5.17 -13.02
CA LEU A 20 16.25 5.21 -11.62
C LEU A 20 15.15 6.26 -11.40
N ARG A 21 15.19 7.35 -12.16
CA ARG A 21 14.18 8.42 -12.12
C ARG A 21 12.77 7.93 -12.49
N ASP A 22 12.65 7.06 -13.49
CA ASP A 22 11.34 6.61 -13.96
C ASP A 22 10.64 5.76 -12.90
N VAL A 23 11.42 4.95 -12.17
CA VAL A 23 10.96 4.19 -11.01
C VAL A 23 10.51 5.12 -9.87
N CYS A 24 11.29 6.16 -9.58
CA CYS A 24 10.92 7.12 -8.54
C CYS A 24 9.65 7.91 -8.88
N VAL A 25 9.43 8.28 -10.14
CA VAL A 25 8.23 9.03 -10.57
C VAL A 25 6.97 8.18 -10.50
N LEU A 26 7.04 6.90 -10.88
CA LEU A 26 5.89 5.99 -10.88
C LEU A 26 5.59 5.37 -9.51
N MET A 27 6.45 5.60 -8.52
CA MET A 27 6.31 5.04 -7.18
C MET A 27 5.01 5.47 -6.50
N GLY A 28 4.67 6.76 -6.55
CA GLY A 28 3.44 7.30 -5.94
C GLY A 28 2.17 6.61 -6.46
N PRO A 29 1.94 6.61 -7.79
CA PRO A 29 0.78 5.93 -8.39
C PRO A 29 0.73 4.42 -8.13
N LEU A 30 1.88 3.73 -8.11
CA LEU A 30 1.93 2.29 -7.82
C LEU A 30 1.41 1.98 -6.41
N PHE A 31 1.88 2.72 -5.40
CA PHE A 31 1.41 2.55 -4.03
C PHE A 31 -0.01 3.07 -3.81
N ALA A 32 -0.45 4.08 -4.57
CA ALA A 32 -1.82 4.56 -4.54
C ALA A 32 -2.83 3.49 -4.99
N GLY A 33 -2.56 2.80 -6.10
CA GLY A 33 -3.39 1.70 -6.57
C GLY A 33 -3.43 0.52 -5.59
N ASN A 34 -2.28 0.16 -5.00
CA ASN A 34 -2.21 -0.89 -4.00
C ASN A 34 -2.99 -0.53 -2.73
N THR A 35 -2.99 0.74 -2.33
CA THR A 35 -3.75 1.24 -1.17
C THR A 35 -5.26 1.12 -1.40
N ALA A 36 -5.74 1.38 -2.61
CA ALA A 36 -7.15 1.16 -2.96
C ALA A 36 -7.55 -0.33 -2.84
N MET A 37 -6.67 -1.26 -3.24
CA MET A 37 -6.92 -2.70 -3.06
C MET A 37 -6.96 -3.11 -1.58
N VAL A 38 -6.06 -2.56 -0.76
CA VAL A 38 -6.07 -2.82 0.69
C VAL A 38 -7.31 -2.22 1.34
N ALA A 39 -7.75 -1.03 0.91
CA ALA A 39 -8.99 -0.42 1.38
C ALA A 39 -10.22 -1.29 1.07
N TYR A 40 -10.25 -1.95 -0.10
CA TYR A 40 -11.28 -2.95 -0.41
C TYR A 40 -11.27 -4.10 0.61
N LEU A 41 -10.10 -4.71 0.86
CA LEU A 41 -9.97 -5.83 1.79
C LEU A 41 -10.35 -5.43 3.22
N PHE A 42 -9.96 -4.24 3.65
CA PHE A 42 -10.33 -3.66 4.92
C PHE A 42 -11.85 -3.46 5.05
N GLY A 43 -12.46 -2.81 4.06
CA GLY A 43 -13.91 -2.59 4.05
C GLY A 43 -14.71 -3.89 3.96
N LYS A 44 -14.16 -4.92 3.30
CA LYS A 44 -14.75 -6.26 3.21
C LYS A 44 -14.79 -6.96 4.57
N GLU A 45 -13.73 -6.85 5.36
CA GLU A 45 -13.68 -7.44 6.71
C GLU A 45 -14.64 -6.76 7.69
N LEU A 46 -15.01 -5.51 7.48
CA LEU A 46 -15.92 -4.82 8.40
C LEU A 46 -17.37 -5.30 8.26
N ASN A 47 -17.93 -5.18 7.05
CA ASN A 47 -19.37 -5.33 6.85
C ASN A 47 -19.77 -6.04 5.53
N GLY A 48 -18.80 -6.56 4.76
CA GLY A 48 -19.05 -7.31 3.52
C GLY A 48 -18.53 -6.66 2.23
N THR A 49 -18.78 -7.32 1.10
CA THR A 49 -18.18 -6.95 -0.20
C THR A 49 -18.63 -5.58 -0.71
N GLY A 50 -19.88 -5.19 -0.47
CA GLY A 50 -20.41 -3.88 -0.88
C GLY A 50 -19.69 -2.71 -0.24
N THR A 51 -19.40 -2.79 1.07
CA THR A 51 -18.65 -1.74 1.78
C THR A 51 -17.20 -1.67 1.34
N GLY A 52 -16.58 -2.82 1.00
CA GLY A 52 -15.26 -2.87 0.41
C GLY A 52 -15.18 -2.13 -0.93
N LEU A 53 -16.12 -2.36 -1.84
CA LEU A 53 -16.13 -1.72 -3.16
C LEU A 53 -16.29 -0.19 -3.05
N VAL A 54 -17.19 0.27 -2.19
CA VAL A 54 -17.38 1.70 -1.94
C VAL A 54 -16.12 2.32 -1.32
N ALA A 55 -15.49 1.64 -0.35
CA ALA A 55 -14.25 2.12 0.27
C ALA A 55 -13.11 2.26 -0.75
N ALA A 56 -12.93 1.27 -1.64
CA ALA A 56 -11.90 1.33 -2.68
C ALA A 56 -12.17 2.42 -3.72
N ALA A 57 -13.42 2.58 -4.15
CA ALA A 57 -13.80 3.63 -5.09
C ALA A 57 -13.55 5.02 -4.51
N LEU A 58 -13.90 5.26 -3.23
CA LEU A 58 -13.66 6.53 -2.55
C LEU A 58 -12.16 6.79 -2.35
N MET A 59 -11.39 5.78 -1.93
CA MET A 59 -9.94 5.92 -1.75
C MET A 59 -9.20 6.20 -3.05
N GLY A 60 -9.69 5.69 -4.20
CA GLY A 60 -9.09 5.96 -5.50
C GLY A 60 -9.23 7.40 -5.98
N VAL A 61 -10.27 8.12 -5.53
CA VAL A 61 -10.62 9.46 -6.04
C VAL A 61 -10.39 10.56 -5.00
N VAL A 62 -10.16 10.22 -3.73
CA VAL A 62 -10.05 11.21 -2.65
C VAL A 62 -8.86 12.17 -2.88
N PRO A 63 -9.12 13.49 -3.05
CA PRO A 63 -8.08 14.44 -3.46
C PRO A 63 -6.97 14.60 -2.41
N GLY A 64 -7.29 14.37 -1.13
CA GLY A 64 -6.31 14.42 -0.04
C GLY A 64 -5.27 13.29 -0.09
N TYR A 65 -5.60 12.13 -0.68
CA TYR A 65 -4.62 11.07 -0.87
C TYR A 65 -3.86 11.24 -2.19
N VAL A 66 -4.57 11.67 -3.24
CA VAL A 66 -3.99 11.94 -4.56
C VAL A 66 -2.93 13.04 -4.49
N SER A 67 -3.14 14.12 -3.72
CA SER A 67 -2.17 15.22 -3.59
C SER A 67 -0.81 14.79 -3.05
N ARG A 68 -0.78 13.74 -2.22
CA ARG A 68 0.46 13.18 -1.65
C ARG A 68 1.09 12.09 -2.51
N SER A 69 0.31 11.45 -3.37
CA SER A 69 0.71 10.27 -4.16
C SER A 69 0.69 10.49 -5.66
N VAL A 70 0.80 11.75 -6.11
CA VAL A 70 0.90 12.13 -7.52
C VAL A 70 2.18 11.60 -8.15
N ALA A 71 2.13 11.29 -9.45
CA ALA A 71 3.33 10.93 -10.22
C ALA A 71 4.40 12.01 -10.09
N GLY A 72 5.61 11.63 -9.67
CA GLY A 72 6.72 12.55 -9.40
C GLY A 72 6.78 13.07 -7.95
N SER A 73 5.74 12.85 -7.14
CA SER A 73 5.79 13.04 -5.69
C SER A 73 6.51 11.87 -5.03
N PHE A 74 7.82 12.01 -4.83
CA PHE A 74 8.66 10.99 -4.19
C PHE A 74 8.84 11.29 -2.70
N ASP A 75 7.75 11.19 -1.95
CA ASP A 75 7.75 11.39 -0.50
C ASP A 75 7.41 10.08 0.25
N ASN A 76 7.82 9.99 1.52
CA ASN A 76 7.58 8.83 2.40
C ASN A 76 6.09 8.62 2.70
N GLU A 77 5.28 9.65 2.52
CA GLU A 77 3.83 9.63 2.76
C GLU A 77 3.10 8.61 1.88
N CYS A 78 3.53 8.43 0.63
CA CYS A 78 2.93 7.48 -0.33
C CYS A 78 2.93 6.05 0.21
N ILE A 79 4.05 5.65 0.81
CA ILE A 79 4.32 4.30 1.30
C ILE A 79 3.76 4.13 2.71
N ALA A 80 3.87 5.17 3.55
CA ALA A 80 3.37 5.15 4.91
C ALA A 80 1.85 4.91 4.96
N ILE A 81 1.08 5.56 4.09
CA ILE A 81 -0.39 5.41 4.06
C ILE A 81 -0.79 3.98 3.65
N PHE A 82 -0.10 3.40 2.66
CA PHE A 82 -0.29 2.00 2.27
C PHE A 82 -0.04 1.04 3.44
N ALA A 83 1.12 1.18 4.09
CA ALA A 83 1.53 0.33 5.20
C ALA A 83 0.57 0.43 6.39
N LEU A 84 0.11 1.65 6.71
CA LEU A 84 -0.84 1.91 7.79
C LEU A 84 -2.21 1.27 7.53
N LEU A 85 -2.75 1.34 6.31
CA LEU A 85 -3.99 0.65 5.96
C LEU A 85 -3.83 -0.88 6.00
N ALA A 86 -2.68 -1.40 5.55
CA ALA A 86 -2.40 -2.83 5.55
C ALA A 86 -2.27 -3.39 6.97
N THR A 87 -1.63 -2.66 7.90
CA THR A 87 -1.53 -3.07 9.30
C THR A 87 -2.88 -3.05 10.00
N PHE A 88 -3.73 -2.04 9.74
CA PHE A 88 -5.09 -2.03 10.28
C PHE A 88 -5.95 -3.19 9.75
N TYR A 89 -5.83 -3.51 8.47
CA TYR A 89 -6.49 -4.69 7.90
C TYR A 89 -6.04 -5.99 8.58
N LEU A 90 -4.73 -6.22 8.68
CA LEU A 90 -4.20 -7.42 9.33
C LEU A 90 -4.55 -7.48 10.82
N PHE A 91 -4.60 -6.34 11.50
CA PHE A 91 -4.99 -6.24 12.90
C PHE A 91 -6.46 -6.62 13.11
N VAL A 92 -7.39 -6.01 12.36
CA VAL A 92 -8.82 -6.36 12.44
C VAL A 92 -9.05 -7.83 12.12
N ARG A 93 -8.34 -8.34 11.10
CA ARG A 93 -8.39 -9.75 10.73
C ARG A 93 -7.83 -10.67 11.83
N ALA A 94 -6.77 -10.27 12.52
CA ALA A 94 -6.21 -11.02 13.64
C ALA A 94 -7.19 -11.08 14.83
N VAL A 95 -7.85 -9.97 15.14
CA VAL A 95 -8.85 -9.91 16.23
C VAL A 95 -10.06 -10.79 15.89
N ARG A 96 -10.55 -10.78 14.64
CA ARG A 96 -11.71 -11.59 14.25
C ARG A 96 -11.42 -13.09 14.16
N LEU A 97 -10.27 -13.48 13.63
CA LEU A 97 -9.91 -14.89 13.43
C LEU A 97 -9.21 -15.53 14.64
N GLY A 98 -8.72 -14.73 15.60
CA GLY A 98 -7.88 -15.22 16.70
C GLY A 98 -6.55 -15.82 16.23
N SER A 99 -6.10 -15.49 15.02
CA SER A 99 -4.92 -16.12 14.41
C SER A 99 -3.63 -15.38 14.74
N ILE A 100 -2.69 -16.12 15.34
CA ILE A 100 -1.34 -15.65 15.66
C ILE A 100 -0.58 -15.27 14.39
N ALA A 101 -0.80 -15.96 13.28
CA ALA A 101 -0.13 -15.66 12.01
C ALA A 101 -0.48 -14.26 11.47
N SER A 102 -1.75 -13.86 11.54
CA SER A 102 -2.17 -12.50 11.18
C SER A 102 -1.68 -11.43 12.14
N ALA A 103 -1.54 -11.76 13.43
CA ALA A 103 -0.99 -10.85 14.43
C ALA A 103 0.53 -10.62 14.22
N VAL A 104 1.28 -11.68 13.93
CA VAL A 104 2.71 -11.59 13.59
C VAL A 104 2.90 -10.84 12.27
N ALA A 105 2.04 -11.08 11.27
CA ALA A 105 2.07 -10.32 10.02
C ALA A 105 1.75 -8.83 10.22
N ALA A 106 0.80 -8.48 11.10
CA ALA A 106 0.51 -7.10 11.46
C ALA A 106 1.68 -6.42 12.19
N ALA A 107 2.31 -7.13 13.13
CA ALA A 107 3.50 -6.65 13.84
C ALA A 107 4.70 -6.47 12.90
N GLY A 108 4.92 -7.43 11.99
CA GLY A 108 5.93 -7.34 10.94
C GLY A 108 5.67 -6.17 10.00
N GLY A 109 4.41 -5.95 9.60
CA GLY A 109 3.99 -4.80 8.81
C GLY A 109 4.14 -3.45 9.52
N CYS A 110 4.29 -3.42 10.84
CA CYS A 110 4.60 -2.20 11.61
C CYS A 110 6.12 -2.01 11.77
N ALA A 111 6.86 -3.13 11.88
CA ALA A 111 8.32 -3.13 12.06
C ALA A 111 9.12 -2.92 10.76
N LEU A 112 8.57 -3.30 9.59
CA LEU A 112 9.27 -3.25 8.30
C LEU A 112 9.50 -1.83 7.74
N TRP A 113 8.94 -0.79 8.36
CA TRP A 113 8.89 0.58 7.81
C TRP A 113 9.48 1.66 8.73
N ARG A 114 10.26 1.27 9.75
CA ARG A 114 11.27 2.12 10.39
C ARG A 114 12.51 2.19 9.51
#